data_AF-A0A446CTI3-F1
#
_entry.id   AF-A0A446CTI3-F1
#
_cell.length_a   1.000
_cell.length_b   1.000
_cell.length_c   1.000
_cell.angle_alpha   90.00
_cell.angle_beta   90.00
_cell.angle_gamma   90.00
#
_symmetry.space_group_name_H-M   'P 1'
#
loop_
_entity.id
_entity.type
_entity.pdbx_description
1 polymer ?
#
loop_
_entity_poly.entity_id
_entity_poly.type
_entity_poly.pdbx_seq_one_letter_code
_entity_poly.pdbx_strand_id
1 'polypeptide(L)'
;MASSLVRRLEGRSARAGRALFLAAACTVALSACMSVSTQKVSMAPVAAADPAGTIQLSRAVIAALPNDTSVTLPAGSQWRRVGALPQGDVYRPLSGLFTIQTRRQDEAYAVASSGKLLGFYLPGESAFLPLSRPVALPVEMRQ
;
A
#
# COMPACT_ATOMS: atom_id res chain seq x y z
N MET A 1 61.05 29.96 -23.99
CA MET A 1 60.56 29.07 -22.91
C MET A 1 59.19 29.56 -22.43
N ALA A 2 58.09 29.27 -23.14
CA ALA A 2 56.75 29.76 -22.73
C ALA A 2 55.58 28.91 -23.28
N SER A 3 55.83 27.69 -23.78
CA SER A 3 54.82 26.92 -24.54
C SER A 3 54.30 25.66 -23.83
N SER A 4 54.79 25.34 -22.63
CA SER A 4 54.43 24.09 -21.93
C SER A 4 53.33 24.22 -20.87
N LEU A 5 53.00 25.45 -20.44
CA LEU A 5 52.00 25.68 -19.39
C LEU A 5 50.55 25.66 -19.92
N VAL A 6 50.33 26.06 -21.17
CA VAL A 6 48.99 26.14 -21.77
C VAL A 6 48.36 24.75 -21.98
N ARG A 7 49.15 23.75 -22.41
CA ARG A 7 48.64 22.38 -22.64
C ARG A 7 48.26 21.61 -21.36
N ARG A 8 48.71 22.06 -20.19
CA ARG A 8 48.48 21.34 -18.91
C ARG A 8 47.15 21.71 -18.24
N LEU A 9 46.53 22.82 -18.67
CA LEU A 9 45.23 23.30 -18.15
C LEU A 9 44.04 22.68 -18.89
N GLU A 10 44.13 22.49 -20.22
CA GLU A 10 43.06 21.86 -21.03
C GLU A 10 42.77 20.40 -20.66
N GLY A 11 43.78 19.63 -20.25
CA GLY A 11 43.60 18.23 -19.88
C GLY A 11 42.89 18.02 -18.53
N ARG A 12 42.87 19.04 -17.66
CA ARG A 12 42.22 18.97 -16.33
C ARG A 12 40.74 19.35 -16.40
N SER A 13 40.38 20.32 -17.23
CA SER A 13 39.00 20.77 -17.43
C SER A 13 38.12 19.69 -18.08
N ALA A 14 38.64 18.94 -19.05
CA ALA A 14 37.90 17.85 -19.69
C ALA A 14 37.61 16.67 -18.74
N ARG A 15 38.51 16.38 -17.79
CA ARG A 15 38.32 15.32 -16.77
C ARG A 15 37.37 15.75 -15.67
N ALA A 16 37.43 17.01 -15.26
CA ALA A 16 36.52 17.60 -14.28
C ALA A 16 35.07 17.64 -14.82
N GLY A 17 34.86 18.02 -16.08
CA GLY A 17 33.55 18.01 -16.72
C GLY A 17 32.93 16.62 -16.82
N ARG A 18 33.72 15.60 -17.22
CA ARG A 18 33.26 14.20 -17.26
C ARG A 18 32.92 13.64 -15.88
N ALA A 19 33.70 13.96 -14.86
CA ALA A 19 33.45 13.53 -13.49
C ALA A 19 32.17 14.17 -12.90
N LEU A 20 31.93 15.46 -13.19
CA LEU A 20 30.71 16.17 -12.81
C LEU A 20 29.47 15.60 -13.51
N PHE A 21 29.56 15.28 -14.80
CA PHE A 21 28.46 14.63 -15.54
C PHE A 21 28.16 13.22 -15.05
N LEU A 22 29.17 12.42 -14.71
CA LEU A 22 28.99 11.08 -14.14
C LEU A 22 28.38 11.14 -12.73
N ALA A 23 28.82 12.08 -11.88
CA ALA A 23 28.24 12.28 -10.56
C ALA A 23 26.77 12.75 -10.62
N ALA A 24 26.44 13.64 -11.58
CA ALA A 24 25.07 14.10 -11.80
C ALA A 24 24.16 13.00 -12.39
N ALA A 25 24.70 12.07 -13.19
CA ALA A 25 23.95 10.91 -13.67
C ALA A 25 23.67 9.90 -12.55
N CYS A 26 24.59 9.73 -11.60
CA CYS A 26 24.39 8.85 -10.45
C CYS A 26 23.29 9.35 -9.50
N THR A 27 23.10 10.67 -9.31
CA THR A 27 22.08 11.18 -8.38
C THR A 27 20.65 11.04 -8.90
N VAL A 28 20.44 10.97 -10.22
CA VAL A 28 19.11 10.73 -10.82
C VAL A 28 18.70 9.26 -10.72
N ALA A 29 19.66 8.33 -10.61
CA ALA A 29 19.38 6.89 -10.58
C ALA A 29 18.82 6.37 -9.23
N LEU A 30 18.79 7.18 -8.17
CA LEU A 30 18.34 6.75 -6.83
C LEU A 30 16.87 7.07 -6.51
N SER A 31 16.10 7.68 -7.41
CA SER A 31 14.68 7.98 -7.15
C SER A 31 13.75 6.81 -7.51
N ALA A 32 13.93 5.66 -6.87
CA ALA A 32 12.99 4.54 -6.94
C ALA A 32 12.50 4.17 -5.55
N CYS A 33 11.92 5.13 -4.83
CA CYS A 33 11.20 4.82 -3.61
C CYS A 33 9.81 4.29 -3.99
N MET A 34 9.56 3.00 -3.76
CA MET A 34 8.21 2.43 -3.78
C MET A 34 7.34 3.18 -2.77
N SER A 35 6.54 4.12 -3.25
CA SER A 35 5.55 4.83 -2.46
C SER A 35 4.19 4.19 -2.66
N VAL A 36 3.60 3.69 -1.57
CA VAL A 36 2.22 3.19 -1.57
C VAL A 36 1.29 4.37 -1.30
N SER A 37 0.39 4.67 -2.23
CA SER A 37 -0.57 5.76 -2.08
C SER A 37 -1.70 5.37 -1.13
N THR A 38 -1.69 5.92 0.08
CA THR A 38 -2.81 5.84 1.04
C THR A 38 -3.58 7.16 1.08
N GLN A 39 -4.90 7.09 1.28
CA GLN A 39 -5.76 8.26 1.42
C GLN A 39 -6.17 8.42 2.89
N LYS A 40 -5.89 9.56 3.52
CA LYS A 40 -6.38 9.84 4.88
C LYS A 40 -7.92 9.85 4.89
N VAL A 41 -8.51 9.13 5.83
CA VAL A 41 -9.97 9.03 6.00
C VAL A 41 -10.33 8.92 7.48
N SER A 42 -11.46 9.52 7.86
CA SER A 42 -12.05 9.33 9.18
C SER A 42 -13.10 8.24 9.10
N MET A 43 -12.99 7.21 9.94
CA MET A 43 -13.94 6.10 10.01
C MET A 43 -15.12 6.47 10.92
N ALA A 44 -16.34 6.34 10.41
CA ALA A 44 -17.54 6.40 11.23
C ALA A 44 -17.70 5.07 11.97
N PRO A 45 -17.68 5.04 13.32
CA PRO A 45 -17.83 3.80 14.07
C PRO A 45 -19.25 3.25 13.95
N VAL A 46 -19.36 1.94 13.84
CA VAL A 46 -20.64 1.22 13.92
C VAL A 46 -20.65 0.45 15.23
N ALA A 47 -21.78 0.46 15.95
CA ALA A 47 -21.92 -0.24 17.21
C ALA A 47 -21.55 -1.73 17.05
N ALA A 48 -20.54 -2.19 17.79
CA ALA A 48 -19.97 -3.53 17.68
C ALA A 48 -20.89 -4.67 18.17
N ALA A 49 -22.12 -4.35 18.56
CA ALA A 49 -23.06 -5.26 19.21
C ALA A 49 -24.03 -5.96 18.23
N ASP A 50 -23.97 -5.69 16.94
CA ASP A 50 -24.83 -6.35 15.96
C ASP A 50 -24.17 -7.62 15.38
N PRO A 51 -24.60 -8.84 15.78
CA PRO A 51 -24.09 -10.08 15.22
C PRO A 51 -24.34 -10.20 13.71
N ALA A 52 -25.34 -9.48 13.16
CA ALA A 52 -25.59 -9.42 11.72
C ALA A 52 -24.46 -8.72 10.93
N GLY A 53 -23.53 -8.05 11.63
CA GLY A 53 -22.34 -7.45 11.03
C GLY A 53 -21.19 -8.42 10.75
N THR A 54 -21.33 -9.72 11.07
CA THR A 54 -20.26 -10.70 10.85
C THR A 54 -20.41 -11.42 9.52
N ILE A 55 -19.34 -11.42 8.72
CA ILE A 55 -19.23 -12.12 7.44
C ILE A 55 -18.22 -13.25 7.56
N GLN A 56 -18.46 -14.36 6.86
CA GLN A 56 -17.49 -15.43 6.69
C GLN A 56 -17.14 -15.56 5.20
N LEU A 57 -15.85 -15.69 4.88
CA LEU A 57 -15.44 -15.89 3.49
C LEU A 57 -15.59 -17.36 3.09
N SER A 58 -16.37 -17.66 2.04
CA SER A 58 -16.57 -19.04 1.59
C SER A 58 -15.37 -19.60 0.81
N ARG A 59 -14.48 -18.75 0.33
CA ARG A 59 -13.18 -19.12 -0.28
C ARG A 59 -12.12 -18.06 0.00
N ALA A 60 -10.86 -18.41 -0.25
CA ALA A 60 -9.77 -17.47 -0.12
C ALA A 60 -9.89 -16.34 -1.15
N VAL A 61 -9.53 -15.13 -0.75
CA VAL A 61 -9.49 -13.95 -1.62
C VAL A 61 -8.06 -13.46 -1.70
N ILE A 62 -7.50 -13.45 -2.91
CA ILE A 62 -6.18 -12.91 -3.19
C ILE A 62 -6.37 -11.53 -3.80
N ALA A 63 -5.82 -10.50 -3.16
CA ALA A 63 -5.97 -9.12 -3.57
C ALA A 63 -4.61 -8.49 -3.85
N ALA A 64 -4.47 -7.87 -5.02
CA ALA A 64 -3.26 -7.16 -5.41
C ALA A 64 -3.23 -5.74 -4.81
N LEU A 65 -2.13 -5.40 -4.15
CA LEU A 65 -1.84 -4.09 -3.60
C LEU A 65 -1.11 -3.20 -4.63
N PRO A 66 -1.10 -1.87 -4.47
CA PRO A 66 -0.43 -0.95 -5.40
C PRO A 66 1.09 -1.09 -5.48
N ASN A 67 1.72 -1.83 -4.57
CA ASN A 67 3.16 -2.12 -4.56
C ASN A 67 3.53 -3.45 -5.23
N ASP A 68 2.66 -3.97 -6.10
CA ASP A 68 2.82 -5.26 -6.79
C ASP A 68 2.90 -6.48 -5.86
N THR A 69 2.65 -6.31 -4.56
CA THR A 69 2.46 -7.43 -3.62
C THR A 69 1.01 -7.89 -3.60
N SER A 70 0.77 -9.08 -3.07
CA SER A 70 -0.57 -9.62 -2.89
C SER A 70 -0.81 -9.99 -1.44
N VAL A 71 -2.05 -9.83 -1.01
CA VAL A 71 -2.52 -10.25 0.31
C VAL A 71 -3.61 -11.30 0.15
N THR A 72 -3.58 -12.31 1.01
CA THR A 72 -4.56 -13.39 1.03
C THR A 72 -5.45 -13.26 2.25
N LEU A 73 -6.75 -13.10 2.04
CA LEU A 73 -7.76 -13.31 3.08
C LEU A 73 -8.12 -14.81 3.06
N PRO A 74 -7.88 -15.57 4.15
CA PRO A 74 -8.08 -17.02 4.16
C PRO A 74 -9.53 -17.44 3.95
N ALA A 75 -9.75 -18.60 3.32
CA ALA A 75 -11.06 -19.24 3.31
C ALA A 75 -11.53 -19.54 4.74
N GLY A 76 -12.83 -19.41 4.98
CA GLY A 76 -13.44 -19.62 6.30
C GLY A 76 -13.13 -18.53 7.33
N SER A 77 -12.31 -17.53 6.99
CA SER A 77 -12.03 -16.42 7.91
C SER A 77 -13.29 -15.60 8.19
N GLN A 78 -13.42 -15.16 9.44
CA GLN A 78 -14.56 -14.38 9.92
C GLN A 78 -14.15 -12.93 10.13
N TRP A 79 -15.02 -12.02 9.69
CA TRP A 79 -14.78 -10.59 9.76
C TRP A 79 -16.01 -9.89 10.27
N ARG A 80 -15.83 -9.01 11.27
CA ARG A 80 -16.93 -8.26 11.87
C ARG A 80 -16.89 -6.82 11.40
N ARG A 81 -18.03 -6.29 10.95
CA ARG A 81 -18.19 -4.88 10.62
C ARG A 81 -17.95 -4.03 11.87
N VAL A 82 -17.04 -3.07 11.77
CA VAL A 82 -16.63 -2.18 12.88
C VAL A 82 -16.85 -0.70 12.56
N GLY A 83 -17.09 -0.38 11.29
CA GLY A 83 -17.28 0.99 10.85
C GLY A 83 -17.67 1.10 9.39
N ALA A 84 -17.75 2.34 8.92
CA ALA A 84 -17.95 2.68 7.52
C ALA A 84 -17.03 3.83 7.10
N LEU A 85 -16.66 3.80 5.83
CA LEU A 85 -15.96 4.85 5.11
C LEU A 85 -16.82 5.28 3.90
N PRO A 86 -16.55 6.44 3.28
CA PRO A 86 -17.18 6.80 2.01
C PRO A 86 -17.04 5.73 0.91
N GLN A 87 -15.97 4.95 0.96
CA GLN A 87 -15.70 3.87 0.02
C GLN A 87 -16.51 2.59 0.30
N GLY A 88 -16.88 2.31 1.56
CA GLY A 88 -17.57 1.08 1.93
C GLY A 88 -17.49 0.75 3.42
N ASP A 89 -17.99 -0.43 3.76
CA ASP A 89 -18.02 -0.95 5.12
C ASP A 89 -16.65 -1.51 5.52
N VAL A 90 -16.25 -1.23 6.77
CA VAL A 90 -14.96 -1.65 7.34
C VAL A 90 -15.16 -2.89 8.21
N TYR A 91 -14.42 -3.94 7.91
CA TYR A 91 -14.50 -5.23 8.58
C TYR A 91 -13.17 -5.59 9.24
N ARG A 92 -13.21 -5.89 10.53
CA ARG A 92 -12.06 -6.35 11.33
C ARG A 92 -12.05 -7.88 11.41
N PRO A 93 -10.90 -8.55 11.26
CA PRO A 93 -10.79 -9.99 11.48
C PRO A 93 -11.19 -10.37 12.92
N LEU A 94 -11.88 -11.50 13.09
CA LEU A 94 -12.21 -12.05 14.41
C LEU A 94 -11.15 -13.00 14.95
N SER A 95 -10.45 -13.73 14.06
CA SER A 95 -9.47 -14.77 14.43
C SER A 95 -8.05 -14.25 14.70
N GLY A 96 -7.91 -13.00 15.15
CA GLY A 96 -6.61 -12.38 15.48
C GLY A 96 -6.30 -11.12 14.68
N LEU A 97 -5.03 -10.71 14.71
CA LEU A 97 -4.54 -9.57 13.92
C LEU A 97 -4.35 -10.00 12.47
N PHE A 98 -4.87 -9.18 11.54
CA PHE A 98 -4.56 -9.29 10.13
C PHE A 98 -3.64 -8.14 9.75
N THR A 99 -2.52 -8.48 9.12
CA THR A 99 -1.51 -7.49 8.74
C THR A 99 -1.22 -7.60 7.26
N ILE A 100 -0.88 -6.46 6.65
CA ILE A 100 -0.48 -6.39 5.25
C ILE A 100 0.89 -5.72 5.13
N GLN A 101 1.60 -6.05 4.06
CA GLN A 101 2.89 -5.45 3.79
C GLN A 101 2.71 -4.16 2.97
N THR A 102 2.92 -3.03 3.63
CA THR A 102 3.06 -1.71 2.98
C THR A 102 4.55 -1.32 2.97
N ARG A 103 4.89 -0.06 3.31
CA ARG A 103 6.24 0.34 3.72
C ARG A 103 6.67 -0.35 5.03
N ARG A 104 5.70 -0.72 5.87
CA ARG A 104 5.88 -1.48 7.11
C ARG A 104 4.81 -2.58 7.16
N GLN A 105 4.90 -3.48 8.13
CA GLN A 105 3.84 -4.43 8.41
C GLN A 105 2.79 -3.71 9.28
N ASP A 106 1.61 -3.48 8.72
CA ASP A 106 0.54 -2.72 9.38
C ASP A 106 -0.71 -3.58 9.59
N GLU A 107 -1.41 -3.37 10.70
CA GLU A 107 -2.75 -3.93 10.91
C GLU A 107 -3.71 -3.38 9.83
N ALA A 108 -4.59 -4.23 9.32
CA ALA A 108 -5.48 -3.88 8.22
C ALA A 108 -6.87 -4.46 8.40
N TYR A 109 -7.89 -3.63 8.13
CA TYR A 109 -9.30 -4.00 8.12
C TYR A 109 -9.81 -4.00 6.68
N ALA A 110 -10.54 -5.03 6.28
CA ALA A 110 -11.07 -5.13 4.92
C ALA A 110 -12.14 -4.05 4.69
N VAL A 111 -12.08 -3.36 3.55
CA VAL A 111 -13.10 -2.38 3.15
C VAL A 111 -13.85 -2.95 1.95
N ALA A 112 -15.15 -3.16 2.12
CA ALA A 112 -15.98 -3.79 1.11
C ALA A 112 -17.25 -3.01 0.81
N SER A 113 -17.70 -3.08 -0.43
CA SER A 113 -18.98 -2.52 -0.86
C SER A 113 -19.53 -3.34 -2.02
N SER A 114 -20.84 -3.52 -2.07
CA SER A 114 -21.53 -4.24 -3.15
C SER A 114 -20.94 -5.62 -3.47
N GLY A 115 -20.56 -6.38 -2.43
CA GLY A 115 -19.98 -7.72 -2.59
C GLY A 115 -18.55 -7.75 -3.17
N LYS A 116 -17.84 -6.62 -3.15
CA LYS A 116 -16.45 -6.51 -3.60
C LYS A 116 -15.55 -5.97 -2.51
N LEU A 117 -14.35 -6.52 -2.40
CA LEU A 117 -13.24 -5.95 -1.66
C LEU A 117 -12.67 -4.79 -2.47
N LEU A 118 -12.61 -3.62 -1.86
CA LEU A 118 -12.15 -2.38 -2.50
C LEU A 118 -10.75 -1.96 -2.02
N GLY A 119 -10.40 -2.34 -0.79
CA GLY A 119 -9.16 -1.92 -0.16
C GLY A 119 -9.09 -2.32 1.30
N PHE A 120 -8.17 -1.68 2.01
CA PHE A 120 -7.95 -1.87 3.43
C PHE A 120 -7.95 -0.54 4.17
N TYR A 121 -8.53 -0.52 5.36
CA TYR A 121 -8.39 0.56 6.32
C TYR A 121 -7.25 0.22 7.28
N LEU A 122 -6.33 1.17 7.46
CA LEU A 122 -5.17 1.08 8.33
C LEU A 122 -5.46 1.87 9.62
N PRO A 123 -5.83 1.22 10.74
CA PRO A 123 -6.23 1.91 11.96
C PRO A 123 -5.11 2.77 12.56
N GLY A 124 -3.86 2.29 12.54
CA GLY A 124 -2.71 3.04 13.03
C GLY A 124 -2.41 4.31 12.23
N GLU A 125 -2.80 4.35 10.96
CA GLU A 125 -2.61 5.52 10.09
C GLU A 125 -3.89 6.35 9.91
N SER A 126 -5.06 5.85 10.31
CA SER A 126 -6.36 6.42 9.93
C SER A 126 -6.43 6.71 8.43
N ALA A 127 -6.09 5.69 7.63
CA ALA A 127 -5.94 5.81 6.19
C ALA A 127 -6.56 4.62 5.45
N PHE A 128 -7.03 4.88 4.24
CA PHE A 128 -7.54 3.91 3.29
C PHE A 128 -6.47 3.60 2.24
N LEU A 129 -6.19 2.32 2.06
CA LEU A 129 -5.33 1.77 1.02
C LEU A 129 -6.22 1.11 -0.04
N PRO A 130 -6.39 1.72 -1.24
CA PRO A 130 -7.13 1.08 -2.32
C PRO A 130 -6.39 -0.14 -2.86
N LEU A 131 -7.13 -1.16 -3.30
CA LEU A 131 -6.57 -2.23 -4.14
C LEU A 131 -6.24 -1.69 -5.53
N SER A 132 -5.31 -2.36 -6.21
CA SER A 132 -5.03 -2.08 -7.63
C SER A 132 -6.26 -2.32 -8.51
N ARG A 133 -7.09 -3.31 -8.15
CA ARG A 133 -8.41 -3.58 -8.74
C ARG A 133 -9.36 -4.16 -7.69
N PRO A 134 -10.65 -3.78 -7.69
CA PRO A 134 -11.65 -4.44 -6.85
C PRO A 134 -11.74 -5.94 -7.11
N VAL A 135 -11.86 -6.74 -6.06
CA VAL A 135 -11.97 -8.21 -6.15
C VAL A 135 -13.30 -8.66 -5.56
N ALA A 136 -13.93 -9.69 -6.12
CA ALA A 136 -15.17 -10.23 -5.57
C ALA A 136 -14.94 -10.77 -4.15
N LEU A 137 -15.82 -10.40 -3.22
CA LEU A 137 -15.80 -10.86 -1.83
C LEU A 137 -16.89 -11.93 -1.66
N PRO A 138 -16.52 -13.22 -1.60
CA PRO A 138 -17.47 -14.31 -1.53
C PRO A 138 -17.91 -14.49 -0.07
N VAL A 139 -18.90 -13.70 0.31
CA VAL A 139 -19.44 -13.68 1.67
C VAL A 139 -20.55 -14.70 1.82
N GLU A 140 -20.44 -15.53 2.86
CA GLU A 140 -21.54 -16.28 3.43
C GLU A 140 -22.12 -15.45 4.58
N MET A 141 -23.36 -14.98 4.44
CA MET A 141 -24.08 -14.31 5.52
C MET A 141 -24.48 -15.36 6.56
N ARG A 142 -23.98 -15.23 7.79
CA ARG A 142 -24.55 -15.98 8.91
C ARG A 142 -25.72 -15.17 9.47
N GLN A 143 -26.94 -15.62 9.17
CA GLN A 143 -28.17 -15.16 9.80
C GLN A 143 -28.37 -15.83 11.16
#